data_AF-A0A2G9YQ50-F1
#
_entry.id   AF-A0A2G9YQ50-F1
#
_cell.length_a   1.000
_cell.length_b   1.000
_cell.length_c   1.000
_cell.angle_alpha   90.00
_cell.angle_beta   90.00
_cell.angle_gamma   90.00
#
_symmetry.space_group_name_H-M   'P 1'
#
loop_
_entity.id
_entity.type
_entity.pdbx_description
1 polymer ?
#
loop_
_entity_poly.entity_id
_entity_poly.type
_entity_poly.pdbx_seq_one_letter_code
_entity_poly.pdbx_strand_id
1 'polypeptide(L)' 'SKVYDLKKRAFLFSLAVIKFLEMLPKDYISQVIGRQLLRSVTSIGANIIEAQSASSKKDFANFYNTALKSANESKY' A
#
# COMPACT_ATOMS: atom_id res chain seq x y z
N SER A 1 15.72 -17.67 10.48
CA SER A 1 14.56 -16.76 10.60
C SER A 1 14.06 -16.48 9.20
N LYS A 2 12.84 -16.89 8.83
CA LYS A 2 12.27 -16.53 7.51
C LYS A 2 12.11 -15.01 7.50
N VAL A 3 13.03 -14.31 6.82
CA VAL A 3 12.88 -12.89 6.53
C VAL A 3 11.66 -12.78 5.63
N TYR A 4 10.50 -12.49 6.23
CA TYR A 4 9.26 -12.28 5.47
C TYR A 4 9.48 -11.08 4.57
N ASP A 5 9.56 -11.32 3.26
CA ASP A 5 9.76 -10.27 2.26
C ASP A 5 8.52 -9.36 2.21
N LEU A 6 8.58 -8.27 2.99
CA LEU A 6 7.50 -7.30 3.10
C LEU A 6 7.24 -6.59 1.76
N LYS A 7 8.28 -6.34 0.94
CA LYS A 7 8.14 -5.72 -0.38
C LYS A 7 7.31 -6.61 -1.29
N LYS A 8 7.66 -7.90 -1.36
CA LYS A 8 6.89 -8.89 -2.14
C LYS A 8 5.46 -9.00 -1.66
N ARG A 9 5.23 -9.01 -0.35
CA ARG A 9 3.86 -9.06 0.21
C ARG A 9 3.05 -7.82 -0.12
N ALA A 10 3.64 -6.62 -0.01
CA ALA A 10 2.98 -5.36 -0.37
C ALA A 10 2.62 -5.34 -1.87
N PHE A 11 3.53 -5.77 -2.74
CA PHE A 11 3.27 -5.89 -4.18
C PHE A 11 2.11 -6.85 -4.49
N LEU A 12 2.15 -8.06 -3.92
CA LEU A 12 1.08 -9.05 -4.12
C LEU A 12 -0.26 -8.56 -3.57
N PHE A 13 -0.25 -7.83 -2.45
CA PHE A 13 -1.45 -7.21 -1.88
C PHE A 13 -2.02 -6.14 -2.82
N SER A 14 -1.18 -5.27 -3.39
CA SER A 14 -1.63 -4.28 -4.38
C SER A 14 -2.27 -4.95 -5.60
N LEU A 15 -1.67 -6.03 -6.12
CA LEU A 15 -2.27 -6.78 -7.24
C LEU A 15 -3.61 -7.42 -6.88
N ALA A 16 -3.74 -7.97 -5.67
CA ALA A 16 -5.00 -8.55 -5.21
C ALA A 16 -6.11 -7.49 -5.10
N VAL A 17 -5.79 -6.31 -4.56
CA VAL A 17 -6.74 -5.20 -4.46
C VAL A 17 -7.12 -4.67 -5.84
N ILE A 18 -6.19 -4.52 -6.77
CA ILE A 18 -6.50 -4.10 -8.16
C ILE A 18 -7.51 -5.06 -8.78
N LYS A 19 -7.28 -6.38 -8.69
CA LYS A 19 -8.22 -7.38 -9.21
C LYS A 19 -9.59 -7.31 -8.54
N PHE A 20 -9.63 -7.09 -7.23
CA PHE A 20 -10.88 -6.89 -6.50
C PHE A 20 -11.64 -5.66 -7.00
N LEU A 21 -10.96 -4.52 -7.18
CA LEU A 21 -11.56 -3.28 -7.67
C LEU A 21 -12.08 -3.40 -9.11
N GLU A 22 -11.43 -4.21 -9.95
CA GLU A 22 -11.89 -4.49 -11.31
C GLU A 22 -13.26 -5.18 -11.32
N MET A 23 -13.54 -6.03 -10.33
CA MET A 23 -14.80 -6.77 -10.17
C MET A 23 -15.95 -5.91 -9.62
N LEU A 24 -15.67 -4.74 -9.06
CA LEU A 24 -16.71 -3.87 -8.51
C LEU A 24 -17.58 -3.24 -9.61
N PRO A 25 -18.88 -3.02 -9.33
CA PRO A 25 -19.76 -2.27 -10.21
C PRO A 25 -19.20 -0.88 -10.51
N LYS A 26 -19.49 -0.34 -11.69
CA LYS A 26 -18.96 0.96 -12.13
C LYS A 26 -19.83 2.13 -11.68
N ASP A 27 -20.55 1.98 -10.56
CA ASP A 27 -21.33 3.07 -9.97
C ASP A 27 -20.44 4.12 -9.29
N TYR A 28 -21.03 5.27 -8.97
CA TYR A 28 -20.31 6.39 -8.38
C TYR A 28 -19.63 6.05 -7.04
N ILE A 29 -20.30 5.31 -6.16
CA ILE A 29 -19.80 4.98 -4.81
C ILE A 29 -18.60 4.04 -4.93
N SER A 30 -18.75 2.96 -5.69
CA SER A 30 -17.69 1.97 -5.95
C SER A 30 -16.46 2.61 -6.59
N GLN A 31 -16.66 3.56 -7.52
CA GLN A 31 -15.55 4.29 -8.13
C GLN A 31 -14.83 5.21 -7.14
N VAL A 32 -15.57 5.93 -6.28
CA VAL A 32 -14.98 6.85 -5.29
C VAL A 32 -14.20 6.06 -4.24
N ILE A 33 -14.81 5.04 -3.63
CA ILE A 33 -14.16 4.19 -2.63
C ILE A 33 -13.00 3.43 -3.25
N GLY A 34 -13.18 2.88 -4.46
CA GLY A 34 -12.14 2.16 -5.17
C GLY A 34 -10.90 3.00 -5.46
N ARG A 35 -11.07 4.28 -5.83
CA ARG A 35 -9.94 5.21 -6.00
C ARG A 35 -9.18 5.46 -4.69
N GLN A 36 -9.89 5.61 -3.58
CA GLN A 36 -9.27 5.81 -2.26
C GLN A 36 -8.48 4.57 -1.83
N LEU A 37 -9.10 3.38 -1.95
CA LEU A 37 -8.44 2.12 -1.62
C LEU A 37 -7.23 1.85 -2.52
N LEU A 38 -7.32 2.12 -3.82
CA LEU A 38 -6.19 1.94 -4.75
C LEU A 38 -5.00 2.84 -4.36
N ARG A 39 -5.26 4.11 -4.03
CA ARG A 39 -4.22 5.05 -3.59
C ARG A 39 -3.56 4.60 -2.30
N SER A 40 -4.33 4.26 -1.27
CA SER A 40 -3.77 3.87 0.03
C SER A 40 -2.97 2.57 -0.08
N VAL A 41 -3.48 1.56 -0.80
CA VAL A 41 -2.80 0.27 -0.95
C VAL A 41 -1.50 0.37 -1.75
N THR A 42 -1.48 1.16 -2.83
CA THR A 42 -0.25 1.36 -3.63
C THR A 42 0.79 2.19 -2.87
N SER A 43 0.35 3.14 -2.04
CA SER A 43 1.21 3.94 -1.16
C SER A 43 2.02 3.09 -0.16
N ILE A 44 1.47 1.96 0.31
CA ILE A 44 2.20 1.03 1.20
C ILE A 44 3.48 0.55 0.52
N GLY A 45 3.35 0.00 -0.69
CA GLY A 45 4.49 -0.53 -1.46
C GLY A 45 5.48 0.57 -1.84
N ALA A 46 4.98 1.71 -2.31
CA ALA A 46 5.82 2.85 -2.68
C ALA A 46 6.71 3.31 -1.52
N ASN A 47 6.14 3.51 -0.32
CA ASN A 47 6.93 3.94 0.84
C ASN A 47 7.94 2.87 1.30
N ILE A 48 7.62 1.58 1.20
CA ILE A 48 8.60 0.52 1.52
C ILE A 48 9.79 0.54 0.53
N ILE A 49 9.54 0.86 -0.75
CA ILE A 49 10.58 1.00 -1.77
C ILE A 49 11.43 2.23 -1.48
N GLU A 50 10.81 3.39 -1.24
CA GLU A 50 11.50 4.64 -0.90
C GLU A 50 12.39 4.51 0.34
N ALA A 51 11.95 3.73 1.34
CA ALA A 51 12.76 3.45 2.52
C ALA A 51 14.12 2.83 2.19
N GLN A 52 14.27 2.13 1.05
CA GLN A 52 15.56 1.55 0.65
C GLN A 52 16.57 2.60 0.19
N SER A 53 16.08 3.74 -0.27
CA SER A 53 16.88 4.90 -0.71
C SER A 53 17.06 5.92 0.43
N ALA A 54 16.62 5.60 1.64
CA ALA A 54 16.63 6.53 2.77
C ALA A 54 18.05 6.98 3.12
N SER A 55 18.20 8.29 3.34
CA SER A 55 19.47 8.94 3.65
C SER A 55 19.94 8.73 5.10
N SER A 56 19.03 8.30 5.98
CA SER A 56 19.31 8.07 7.40
C SER A 56 18.36 7.04 8.02
N LYS A 57 18.69 6.54 9.23
CA LYS A 57 17.81 5.65 9.99
C LYS A 57 16.46 6.28 10.34
N LYS A 58 16.45 7.59 10.63
CA LYS A 58 15.23 8.34 10.93
C LYS A 58 14.33 8.42 9.69
N ASP A 59 14.93 8.71 8.54
CA ASP A 59 14.25 8.79 7.25
C ASP A 59 13.66 7.43 6.85
N PHE A 60 14.45 6.36 7.01
CA PHE A 60 13.98 4.98 6.85
C PHE A 60 12.73 4.71 7.70
N ALA A 61 12.78 5.02 9.00
CA ALA A 61 11.64 4.82 9.90
C ALA A 61 10.41 5.66 9.49
N ASN A 62 10.60 6.88 9.00
CA ASN A 62 9.52 7.74 8.54
C ASN A 62 8.78 7.13 7.34
N PHE A 63 9.50 6.58 6.36
CA PHE A 63 8.86 5.89 5.23
C PHE A 63 8.02 4.69 5.71
N TYR A 64 8.54 3.87 6.62
CA TYR A 64 7.76 2.75 7.17
C TYR A 64 6.55 3.22 8.00
N ASN A 65 6.66 4.34 8.73
CA ASN A 65 5.53 4.93 9.42
C ASN A 65 4.44 5.41 8.45
N THR A 66 4.83 5.99 7.31
CA THR A 66 3.88 6.36 6.25
C THR A 66 3.23 5.12 5.63
N ALA A 67 4.01 4.07 5.35
CA ALA A 67 3.48 2.79 4.86
C ALA A 67 2.44 2.20 5.84
N LEU A 68 2.71 2.26 7.15
CA LEU A 68 1.78 1.80 8.19
C LEU A 68 0.49 2.65 8.22
N LYS A 69 0.58 3.98 8.08
CA LYS A 69 -0.59 4.86 7.98
C LYS A 69 -1.45 4.50 6.78
N SER A 70 -0.85 4.29 5.60
CA SER A 70 -1.57 3.86 4.40
C SER A 70 -2.20 2.47 4.54
N ALA A 71 -1.55 1.55 5.27
CA ALA A 71 -2.12 0.25 5.59
C ALA A 71 -3.36 0.35 6.49
N ASN A 72 -3.33 1.24 7.49
CA ASN A 72 -4.48 1.51 8.35
C ASN A 72 -5.63 2.17 7.57
N GLU A 73 -5.33 3.09 6.66
CA GLU A 73 -6.32 3.69 5.76
C GLU A 73 -6.95 2.65 4.83
N SER A 74 -6.17 1.71 4.29
CA SER A 74 -6.68 0.62 3.44
C SER A 74 -7.61 -0.33 4.17
N LYS A 75 -7.48 -0.42 5.51
CA LYS A 75 -8.27 -1.31 6.37
C LYS A 75 -9.60 -0.68 6.80
N TYR A 76 -9.67 0.65 6.85
CA TYR A 76 -10.85 1.41 7.25
C TYR A 76 -11.92 1.38 6.16
#